data_AF-A0A7J4VEY9-F1
#
_entry.id   AF-A0A7J4VEY9-F1
#
_cell.length_a   1.000
_cell.length_b   1.000
_cell.length_c   1.000
_cell.angle_alpha   90.00
_cell.angle_beta   90.00
_cell.angle_gamma   90.00
#
_symmetry.space_group_name_H-M   'P 1'
#
loop_
_entity.id
_entity.type
_entity.pdbx_description
1 polymer ?
#
loop_
_entity_poly.entity_id
_entity_poly.type
_entity_poly.pdbx_seq_one_letter_code
_entity_poly.pdbx_strand_id
1 'polypeptide(L)'
;MYLWLDTCFELFIKPDTGGRYYEFNFASNGDWNVFRFDEYRGPLAESDDFTACSRIIGITREHLHLRAEISPADHVLRGKINFLPAVVLKLKTGEEFFLASHHSSPEPDFHDHTTYKNGLEF
;
A
#
# COMPACT_ATOMS: atom_id res chain seq x y z
N MET A 1 12.46 6.50 -9.63
CA MET A 1 13.12 5.79 -8.51
C MET A 1 12.02 5.10 -7.73
N TYR A 2 12.19 3.86 -7.29
CA TYR A 2 11.14 3.16 -6.57
C TYR A 2 10.98 3.73 -5.15
N LEU A 3 9.74 4.06 -4.77
CA LEU A 3 9.46 4.77 -3.52
C LEU A 3 9.81 3.95 -2.26
N TRP A 4 9.70 2.63 -2.34
CA TRP A 4 10.03 1.69 -1.26
C TRP A 4 11.53 1.54 -0.95
N LEU A 5 12.42 2.22 -1.71
CA LEU A 5 13.86 2.23 -1.39
C LEU A 5 14.22 3.15 -0.21
N ASP A 6 13.24 3.93 0.25
CA ASP A 6 13.26 4.77 1.45
C ASP A 6 12.00 4.49 2.29
N THR A 7 11.76 5.28 3.34
CA THR A 7 10.54 5.20 4.14
C THR A 7 9.31 5.42 3.26
N CYS A 8 8.47 4.38 3.16
CA CYS A 8 7.31 4.33 2.29
C CYS A 8 6.10 3.80 3.09
N PHE A 9 4.95 4.47 2.93
CA PHE A 9 3.68 3.99 3.46
C PHE A 9 2.95 3.28 2.35
N GLU A 10 2.51 2.05 2.62
CA GLU A 10 1.97 1.16 1.61
C GLU A 10 0.54 0.75 1.95
N LEU A 11 -0.28 0.57 0.92
CA LEU A 11 -1.62 0.02 1.05
C LEU A 11 -1.83 -1.02 -0.04
N PHE A 12 -2.13 -2.25 0.36
CA PHE A 12 -2.48 -3.31 -0.56
C PHE A 12 -3.99 -3.51 -0.57
N ILE A 13 -4.61 -3.47 -1.76
CA ILE A 13 -6.04 -3.65 -1.93
C ILE A 13 -6.30 -4.81 -2.87
N LYS A 14 -7.09 -5.78 -2.40
CA LYS A 14 -7.61 -6.88 -3.21
C LYS A 14 -9.14 -6.83 -3.25
N PRO A 15 -9.74 -6.49 -4.39
CA PRO A 15 -11.17 -6.70 -4.59
C PRO A 15 -11.52 -8.20 -4.52
N ASP A 16 -12.69 -8.53 -3.97
CA ASP A 16 -13.22 -9.91 -3.99
C ASP A 16 -13.61 -10.33 -5.42
N THR A 17 -13.88 -9.35 -6.28
CA THR A 17 -14.18 -9.55 -7.69
C THR A 17 -12.94 -9.31 -8.55
N GLY A 18 -12.58 -10.29 -9.39
CA GLY A 18 -11.38 -10.23 -10.24
C GLY A 18 -10.13 -10.80 -9.54
N GLY A 19 -9.22 -11.36 -10.33
CA GLY A 19 -8.01 -12.02 -9.82
C GLY A 19 -6.94 -11.04 -9.32
N ARG A 20 -7.07 -9.75 -9.64
CA ARG A 20 -6.05 -8.72 -9.45
C ARG A 20 -5.97 -8.22 -8.01
N TYR A 21 -4.87 -7.57 -7.69
CA TYR A 21 -4.73 -6.70 -6.52
C TYR A 21 -3.82 -5.52 -6.86
N TYR A 22 -3.88 -4.50 -6.02
CA TYR A 22 -3.16 -3.24 -6.20
C TYR A 22 -2.29 -2.95 -5.00
N GLU A 23 -1.13 -2.36 -5.26
CA GLU A 23 -0.18 -1.86 -4.28
C GLU A 23 -0.06 -0.35 -4.48
N PHE A 24 -0.43 0.42 -3.46
CA PHE A 24 -0.22 1.85 -3.43
C PHE A 24 1.03 2.14 -2.60
N ASN A 25 1.94 2.93 -3.14
CA ASN A 25 3.11 3.43 -2.42
C ASN A 25 2.98 4.94 -2.22
N PHE A 26 3.18 5.41 -1.00
CA PHE A 26 3.16 6.81 -0.63
C PHE A 26 4.46 7.20 0.07
N ALA A 27 5.24 8.06 -0.57
CA ALA A 27 6.46 8.60 0.00
C ALA A 27 6.19 9.81 0.90
N SER A 28 7.11 10.08 1.82
CA SER A 28 7.00 11.20 2.78
C SER A 28 7.01 12.59 2.12
N ASN A 29 7.51 12.72 0.89
CA ASN A 29 7.54 13.96 0.12
C ASN A 29 6.23 14.21 -0.67
N GLY A 30 5.25 13.29 -0.60
CA GLY A 30 3.99 13.38 -1.33
C GLY A 30 3.99 12.67 -2.68
N ASP A 31 5.14 12.12 -3.13
CA ASP A 31 5.18 11.26 -4.31
C ASP A 31 4.40 9.98 -4.03
N TRP A 32 3.75 9.45 -5.07
CA TRP A 32 3.00 8.22 -4.99
C TRP A 32 3.04 7.46 -6.31
N ASN A 33 2.77 6.17 -6.24
CA ASN A 33 2.46 5.35 -7.41
C ASN A 33 1.46 4.25 -7.03
N VAL A 34 0.90 3.60 -8.04
CA VAL A 34 0.09 2.41 -7.86
C VAL A 34 0.51 1.34 -8.88
N PHE A 35 0.77 0.14 -8.37
CA PHE A 35 1.03 -1.03 -9.20
C PHE A 35 -0.17 -1.97 -9.15
N ARG A 36 -0.45 -2.57 -10.30
CA ARG A 36 -1.41 -3.66 -10.44
C ARG A 36 -0.65 -4.96 -10.61
N PHE A 37 -1.15 -5.99 -9.94
CA PHE A 37 -0.67 -7.34 -10.06
C PHE A 37 -1.82 -8.25 -10.49
N ASP A 38 -1.60 -8.99 -11.58
CA ASP A 38 -2.54 -10.01 -12.08
C ASP A 38 -2.37 -11.35 -11.35
N GLU A 39 -1.25 -11.54 -10.66
CA GLU A 39 -0.88 -12.74 -9.92
C GLU A 39 0.05 -12.40 -8.74
N TYR A 40 0.20 -13.34 -7.79
CA TYR A 40 1.04 -13.15 -6.61
C TYR A 40 2.50 -12.86 -7.02
N ARG A 41 3.02 -11.70 -6.60
CA ARG A 41 4.35 -11.16 -6.99
C ARG A 41 4.62 -11.20 -8.52
N GLY A 42 3.55 -11.10 -9.32
CA GLY A 42 3.64 -11.05 -10.76
C GLY A 42 4.42 -9.84 -11.28
N PRO A 43 4.57 -9.70 -12.61
CA PRO A 43 5.29 -8.58 -13.20
C PRO A 43 4.68 -7.24 -12.78
N LEU A 44 5.55 -6.29 -12.45
CA LEU A 44 5.19 -4.94 -12.05
C LEU A 44 4.51 -4.21 -13.22
N ALA A 45 3.27 -3.76 -13.04
CA ALA A 45 2.55 -2.95 -14.01
C ALA A 45 2.00 -1.70 -13.31
N GLU A 46 2.40 -0.51 -13.75
CA GLU A 46 1.76 0.73 -13.31
C GLU A 46 0.28 0.72 -13.72
N SER A 47 -0.57 1.32 -12.87
CA SER A 47 -2.01 1.36 -13.11
C SER A 47 -2.51 2.80 -13.13
N ASP A 48 -3.31 3.12 -14.14
CA ASP A 48 -4.07 4.36 -14.24
C ASP A 48 -5.51 4.18 -13.70
N ASP A 49 -5.79 3.05 -13.06
CA ASP A 49 -7.12 2.72 -12.51
C ASP A 49 -7.46 3.57 -11.28
N PHE A 50 -6.47 4.30 -10.73
CA PHE A 50 -6.64 5.15 -9.56
C PHE A 50 -5.93 6.48 -9.76
N THR A 51 -6.51 7.50 -9.14
CA THR A 51 -5.76 8.71 -8.78
C THR A 51 -5.59 8.75 -7.28
N ALA A 52 -4.44 9.22 -6.81
CA ALA A 52 -4.23 9.42 -5.39
C ALA A 52 -3.52 10.74 -5.12
N CYS A 53 -3.58 11.17 -3.87
CA CYS A 53 -2.66 12.15 -3.34
C CYS A 53 -2.30 11.76 -1.91
N SER A 54 -1.09 12.09 -1.48
CA SER A 54 -0.67 11.90 -0.10
C SER A 54 -0.02 13.18 0.43
N ARG A 55 -0.18 13.41 1.73
CA ARG A 55 0.48 14.52 2.41
C ARG A 55 0.73 14.21 3.86
N ILE A 56 1.85 14.70 4.38
CA ILE A 56 2.07 14.77 5.82
C ILE A 56 1.17 15.87 6.38
N ILE A 57 0.28 15.49 7.30
CA ILE A 57 -0.66 16.41 7.95
C ILE A 57 -0.25 16.81 9.36
N GLY A 58 0.81 16.20 9.90
CA GLY A 58 1.34 16.54 11.22
C GLY A 58 2.58 15.74 11.57
N ILE A 59 3.48 16.36 12.31
CA ILE A 59 4.65 15.74 12.91
C ILE A 59 4.71 16.20 14.36
N THR A 60 4.73 15.26 15.28
CA THR A 60 5.01 15.48 16.71
C THR A 60 6.31 14.78 17.07
N ARG A 61 6.68 14.82 18.35
CA ARG A 61 7.87 14.11 18.83
C ARG A 61 7.71 12.59 18.75
N GLU A 62 6.49 12.08 18.88
CA GLU A 62 6.18 10.65 18.94
C GLU A 62 5.49 10.12 17.67
N HIS A 63 4.93 10.99 16.83
CA HIS A 63 4.08 10.59 15.72
C HIS A 63 4.37 11.37 14.44
N LEU A 64 4.25 10.66 13.31
CA LEU A 64 4.11 11.23 11.98
C LEU A 64 2.73 10.83 11.46
N HIS A 65 1.97 11.82 10.99
CA HIS A 65 0.64 11.62 10.45
C HIS A 65 0.66 11.84 8.94
N LEU A 66 0.45 10.76 8.18
CA LEU A 66 0.24 10.81 6.74
C LEU A 66 -1.25 10.61 6.45
N ARG A 67 -1.78 11.41 5.52
CA ARG A 67 -3.10 11.21 4.93
C ARG A 67 -2.94 10.94 3.46
N ALA A 68 -3.51 9.83 3.00
CA ALA A 68 -3.67 9.53 1.59
C ALA A 68 -5.16 9.56 1.24
N GLU A 69 -5.49 10.13 0.09
CA GLU A 69 -6.82 10.11 -0.51
C GLU A 69 -6.71 9.38 -1.85
N ILE A 70 -7.51 8.32 -2.00
CA ILE A 70 -7.47 7.44 -3.17
C ILE A 70 -8.84 7.49 -3.83
N SER A 71 -8.87 7.82 -5.12
CA SER A 71 -10.08 7.85 -5.93
C SER A 71 -9.98 6.80 -7.03
N PRO A 72 -10.78 5.72 -6.99
CA PRO A 72 -10.83 4.74 -8.06
C PRO A 72 -11.49 5.33 -9.32
N ALA A 73 -11.02 4.92 -10.49
CA ALA A 73 -11.77 5.10 -11.72
C ALA A 73 -13.07 4.27 -11.68
N ASP A 74 -14.00 4.61 -12.56
CA ASP A 74 -15.28 3.91 -12.63
C ASP A 74 -15.08 2.41 -12.78
N HIS A 75 -15.80 1.64 -11.95
CA HIS A 75 -15.85 0.18 -12.01
C HIS A 75 -14.62 -0.59 -11.52
N VAL A 76 -13.56 0.10 -11.10
CA VAL A 76 -12.32 -0.54 -10.62
C VAL A 76 -12.54 -1.25 -9.29
N LEU A 77 -13.24 -0.59 -8.37
CA LEU A 77 -13.67 -1.16 -7.11
C LEU A 77 -15.19 -1.36 -7.16
N ARG A 78 -15.64 -2.61 -7.01
CA ARG A 78 -17.06 -2.97 -6.90
C ARG A 78 -17.23 -4.02 -5.83
N GLY A 79 -18.21 -3.83 -4.96
CA GLY A 79 -18.51 -4.75 -3.88
C GLY A 79 -17.43 -4.74 -2.81
N LYS A 80 -17.18 -5.91 -2.22
CA LYS A 80 -16.25 -6.02 -1.10
C LYS A 80 -14.79 -6.03 -1.57
N ILE A 81 -13.96 -5.33 -0.80
CA ILE A 81 -12.51 -5.37 -0.90
C ILE A 81 -11.93 -5.83 0.43
N ASN A 82 -10.77 -6.48 0.37
CA ASN A 82 -9.92 -6.71 1.52
C ASN A 82 -8.61 -5.95 1.35
N PHE A 83 -8.04 -5.46 2.44
CA PHE A 83 -6.82 -4.64 2.37
C PHE A 83 -5.86 -4.84 3.53
N LEU A 84 -4.60 -4.47 3.29
CA LEU A 84 -3.50 -4.49 4.25
C LEU A 84 -2.74 -3.15 4.20
N PRO A 85 -2.76 -2.35 5.27
CA PRO A 85 -1.82 -1.26 5.44
C PRO A 85 -0.45 -1.82 5.89
N ALA A 86 0.60 -1.29 5.28
CA ALA A 86 2.00 -1.63 5.58
C ALA A 86 2.88 -0.38 5.54
N VAL A 87 4.09 -0.48 6.10
CA VAL A 87 5.11 0.56 6.11
C VAL A 87 6.48 -0.09 5.97
N VAL A 88 7.27 0.42 5.04
CA VAL A 88 8.72 0.26 5.04
C VAL A 88 9.30 1.48 5.74
N LEU A 89 10.02 1.28 6.84
CA LEU A 89 10.66 2.36 7.60
C LEU A 89 12.17 2.21 7.52
N LYS A 90 12.83 3.23 6.97
CA LYS A 90 14.29 3.28 6.87
C LYS A 90 14.85 4.31 7.83
N LEU A 91 15.65 3.84 8.78
CA LEU A 91 16.33 4.74 9.72
C LEU A 91 17.56 5.36 9.06
N LYS A 92 17.97 6.54 9.56
CA LYS A 92 19.20 7.21 9.11
C LYS A 92 20.46 6.38 9.37
N THR A 93 20.39 5.45 10.32
CA THR A 93 21.44 4.49 10.68
C THR A 93 21.55 3.33 9.67
N GLY A 94 20.56 3.19 8.77
CA GLY A 94 20.55 2.22 7.67
C GLY A 94 19.66 1.01 7.90
N GLU A 95 19.17 0.78 9.13
CA GLU A 95 18.22 -0.28 9.42
C GLU A 95 16.88 -0.06 8.71
N GLU A 96 16.31 -1.17 8.23
CA GLU A 96 15.01 -1.21 7.57
C GLU A 96 14.04 -2.06 8.40
N PHE A 97 12.84 -1.52 8.62
CA PHE A 97 11.75 -2.21 9.30
C PHE A 97 10.58 -2.37 8.34
N PHE A 98 10.07 -3.59 8.27
CA PHE A 98 8.94 -3.96 7.43
C PHE A 98 7.75 -4.26 8.35
N LEU A 99 6.80 -3.33 8.41
CA LEU A 99 5.71 -3.37 9.38
C LEU A 99 4.39 -3.48 8.64
N ALA A 100 3.56 -4.46 8.98
CA ALA A 100 2.19 -4.53 8.52
C ALA A 100 1.25 -4.87 9.68
N SER A 101 -0.04 -4.61 9.51
CA SER A 101 -1.04 -5.01 10.52
C SER A 101 -1.09 -6.52 10.75
N HIS A 102 -0.68 -7.32 9.75
CA HIS A 102 -0.65 -8.79 9.79
C HIS A 102 0.51 -9.32 8.94
N HIS A 103 1.12 -10.41 9.39
CA HIS A 103 2.12 -11.19 8.64
C HIS A 103 1.76 -12.68 8.74
N SER A 104 2.02 -13.44 7.68
CA SER A 104 1.82 -14.90 7.68
C SER A 104 3.05 -15.67 8.16
N SER A 105 4.22 -15.03 8.18
CA SER A 105 5.49 -15.61 8.63
C SER A 105 6.39 -14.54 9.29
N PRO A 106 7.51 -14.94 9.92
CA PRO A 106 8.53 -14.00 10.40
C PRO A 106 9.20 -13.18 9.28
N GLU A 107 9.28 -13.74 8.07
CA GLU A 107 9.79 -13.01 6.90
C GLU A 107 8.67 -12.10 6.35
N PRO A 108 8.94 -10.80 6.13
CA PRO A 108 7.92 -9.88 5.68
C PRO A 108 7.53 -10.16 4.22
N ASP A 109 6.26 -10.48 4.03
CA ASP A 109 5.64 -10.61 2.71
C ASP A 109 4.31 -9.86 2.67
N PHE A 110 4.33 -8.64 2.15
CA PHE A 110 3.13 -7.80 2.04
C PHE A 110 2.19 -8.23 0.90
N HIS A 111 2.67 -9.04 -0.05
CA HIS A 111 1.87 -9.51 -1.19
C HIS A 111 1.03 -10.76 -0.86
N ASP A 112 1.20 -11.35 0.33
CA ASP A 112 0.38 -12.47 0.78
C ASP A 112 -1.04 -12.00 1.09
N HIS A 113 -1.93 -12.16 0.12
CA HIS A 113 -3.32 -11.75 0.22
C HIS A 113 -4.09 -12.46 1.36
N THR A 114 -3.58 -13.57 1.90
CA THR A 114 -4.22 -14.23 3.05
C THR A 114 -4.14 -13.37 4.31
N THR A 115 -3.22 -12.40 4.34
CA THR A 115 -3.01 -11.45 5.45
C THR A 115 -3.89 -10.20 5.35
N TYR A 116 -4.66 -10.01 4.27
CA TYR A 116 -5.49 -8.83 4.07
C TYR A 116 -6.76 -8.95 4.93
N LYS A 117 -6.64 -8.66 6.23
CA LYS A 117 -7.71 -8.91 7.22
C LYS A 117 -8.69 -7.76 7.40
N ASN A 118 -8.42 -6.59 6.83
CA ASN A 118 -9.34 -5.46 6.87
C ASN A 118 -10.26 -5.51 5.65
N GLY A 119 -11.49 -4.98 5.74
CA GLY A 119 -12.43 -4.97 4.62
C GLY A 119 -13.32 -3.73 4.57
N LEU A 120 -13.73 -3.37 3.35
CA LEU A 120 -14.67 -2.30 3.02
C LEU A 120 -15.62 -2.78 1.92
N GLU A 121 -16.78 -2.16 1.81
CA GLU A 121 -17.79 -2.45 0.78
C GLU A 121 -18.15 -1.15 0.04
N PHE A 122 -18.14 -1.22 -1.31
CA PHE A 122 -18.39 -0.11 -2.24
C PHE A 122 -19.60 -0.39 -3.14
#